data_AF-A0A7V2L6N3-F1
#
_entry.id   AF-A0A7V2L6N3-F1
#
_cell.length_a   1.000
_cell.length_b   1.000
_cell.length_c   1.000
_cell.angle_alpha   90.00
_cell.angle_beta   90.00
_cell.angle_gamma   90.00
#
_symmetry.space_group_name_H-M   'P 1'
#
loop_
_entity.id
_entity.type
_entity.pdbx_description
1 polymer ?
#
loop_
_entity_poly.entity_id
_entity_poly.type
_entity_poly.pdbx_seq_one_letter_code
_entity_poly.pdbx_strand_id
1 'polypeptide(L)'
;MVGRHYVPYIVGDAFRNRTAVEIVPPGETGCNDHCLFQDAESRWHCIGITNAEVTNGESFFHAVGDSPIRPMKVLDPIYEIREGERTCWAPCNVVVGDTIHYFWTDALEFYGVPQSEDERGVFHQRHATAPLSDVRDWTHHGIVFQEEGGVRDPEVVWVGDRWMMIYCRR
;
A
#
# COMPACT_ATOMS: atom_id res chain seq x y z
N MET A 1 19.96 6.95 17.57
CA MET A 1 19.82 7.77 16.35
C MET A 1 18.37 7.63 15.91
N VAL A 2 17.63 8.73 15.83
CA VAL A 2 16.25 8.71 15.30
C VAL A 2 16.41 8.66 13.79
N GLY A 3 16.08 7.51 13.18
CA GLY A 3 16.08 7.36 11.73
C GLY A 3 15.13 8.39 11.12
N ARG A 4 15.56 9.05 10.05
CA ARG A 4 14.66 9.89 9.26
C ARG A 4 13.84 8.94 8.39
N HIS A 5 12.53 8.95 8.55
CA HIS A 5 11.62 8.23 7.68
C HIS A 5 11.33 9.11 6.46
N TYR A 6 11.67 8.65 5.26
CA TYR A 6 11.45 9.39 4.02
C TYR A 6 10.23 8.87 3.28
N VAL A 7 9.38 9.80 2.87
CA VAL A 7 8.27 9.54 1.94
C VAL A 7 8.73 10.09 0.60
N PRO A 8 8.72 9.29 -0.48
CA PRO A 8 9.08 9.80 -1.79
C PRO A 8 8.14 10.96 -2.12
N TYR A 9 8.70 12.14 -2.35
CA TYR A 9 7.99 13.28 -2.90
C TYR A 9 8.51 13.50 -4.31
N ILE A 10 7.58 13.68 -5.27
CA ILE A 10 7.94 13.89 -6.67
C ILE A 10 8.50 15.32 -6.81
N VAL A 11 9.82 15.46 -6.86
CA VAL A 11 10.49 16.75 -7.04
C VAL A 11 10.39 17.21 -8.50
N GLY A 12 9.68 18.31 -8.73
CA GLY A 12 9.81 19.10 -9.96
C GLY A 12 9.67 18.29 -11.25
N ASP A 13 10.39 18.72 -12.29
CA ASP A 13 10.30 18.25 -13.69
C ASP A 13 10.76 16.79 -13.92
N ALA A 14 10.49 15.87 -12.98
CA ALA A 14 10.87 14.45 -13.01
C ALA A 14 10.45 13.74 -14.32
N PHE A 15 9.34 14.19 -14.94
CA PHE A 15 8.88 13.70 -16.24
C PHE A 15 9.58 14.33 -17.45
N ARG A 16 10.15 15.54 -17.32
CA ARG A 16 10.95 16.18 -18.40
C ARG A 16 12.43 15.78 -18.35
N ASN A 17 12.98 15.53 -17.16
CA ASN A 17 14.42 15.32 -16.98
C ASN A 17 14.85 13.88 -16.69
N ARG A 18 13.93 12.91 -16.66
CA ARG A 18 14.21 11.49 -16.32
C ARG A 18 14.92 11.32 -14.97
N THR A 19 14.65 12.21 -14.02
CA THR A 19 15.27 12.21 -12.68
C THR A 19 14.20 12.04 -11.61
N ALA A 20 13.51 10.91 -11.60
CA ALA A 20 13.03 10.38 -10.33
C ALA A 20 14.24 9.70 -9.67
N VAL A 21 15.05 10.46 -8.94
CA VAL A 21 16.16 9.92 -8.16
C VAL A 21 15.86 10.20 -6.71
N GLU A 22 15.46 9.17 -5.97
CA GLU A 22 15.78 9.13 -4.55
C GLU A 22 16.54 7.83 -4.27
N ILE A 23 17.85 7.96 -4.14
CA ILE A 23 18.73 6.94 -3.60
C ILE A 23 18.66 7.13 -2.09
N VAL A 24 17.90 6.25 -1.41
CA VAL A 24 17.84 6.20 0.04
C VAL A 24 19.25 5.87 0.57
N PRO A 25 19.86 6.70 1.43
CA PRO A 25 21.14 6.40 2.06
C PRO A 25 21.10 5.05 2.80
N PRO A 26 22.21 4.29 2.82
CA PRO A 26 22.29 3.07 3.63
C PRO A 26 21.89 3.35 5.10
N GLY A 27 20.92 2.59 5.61
CA GLY A 27 20.41 2.74 6.98
C GLY A 27 19.17 3.63 7.12
N GLU A 28 18.62 4.15 6.02
CA GLU A 28 17.35 4.88 6.00
C GLU A 28 16.22 4.05 5.38
N THR A 29 15.01 4.32 5.83
CA THR A 29 13.77 3.64 5.44
C THR A 29 13.16 4.32 4.22
N GLY A 30 13.07 3.60 3.11
CA GLY A 30 12.38 4.02 1.88
C GLY A 30 10.95 3.47 1.78
N CYS A 31 10.12 4.14 0.97
CA CYS A 31 8.82 3.65 0.53
C CYS A 31 8.97 3.03 -0.87
N ASN A 32 8.39 1.85 -1.08
CA ASN A 32 8.30 1.22 -2.39
C ASN A 32 6.91 1.47 -3.00
N ASP A 33 6.13 0.43 -3.27
CA ASP A 33 4.79 0.53 -3.86
C ASP A 33 3.87 1.26 -2.89
N HIS A 34 3.23 2.32 -3.38
CA HIS A 34 2.43 3.22 -2.56
C HIS A 34 1.24 3.79 -3.33
N CYS A 35 0.24 4.22 -2.57
CA CYS A 35 -0.91 4.96 -3.05
C CYS A 35 -1.06 6.30 -2.32
N LEU A 36 -1.65 7.25 -3.03
CA LEU A 36 -1.98 8.57 -2.52
C LEU A 36 -3.49 8.78 -2.57
N PHE A 37 -4.05 9.39 -1.53
CA PHE A 37 -5.45 9.81 -1.51
C PHE A 37 -5.64 11.04 -0.61
N GLN A 38 -6.79 11.69 -0.70
CA GLN A 38 -7.16 12.79 0.19
C GLN A 38 -8.23 12.36 1.18
N ASP A 39 -8.11 12.83 2.43
CA ASP A 39 -9.12 12.65 3.47
C ASP A 39 -10.22 13.73 3.42
N ALA A 40 -11.17 13.68 4.36
CA ALA A 40 -12.27 14.65 4.44
C ALA A 40 -11.80 16.09 4.73
N GLU A 41 -10.59 16.26 5.27
CA GLU A 41 -9.95 17.56 5.55
C GLU A 41 -9.06 18.02 4.40
N SER A 42 -9.09 17.33 3.25
CA SER A 42 -8.24 17.59 2.08
C SER A 42 -6.74 17.37 2.31
N ARG A 43 -6.35 16.69 3.38
CA ARG A 43 -4.95 16.29 3.61
C ARG A 43 -4.61 15.11 2.71
N TRP A 44 -3.40 15.10 2.20
CA TRP A 44 -2.87 13.99 1.41
C TRP A 44 -2.30 12.92 2.31
N HIS A 45 -2.72 11.69 2.07
CA HIS A 45 -2.22 10.50 2.74
C HIS A 45 -1.39 9.69 1.75
N CYS A 46 -0.21 9.26 2.18
CA CYS A 46 0.61 8.27 1.49
C CYS A 46 0.62 6.99 2.30
N ILE A 47 0.23 5.89 1.67
CA ILE A 47 0.30 4.56 2.27
C ILE A 47 1.08 3.64 1.35
N GLY A 48 1.88 2.73 1.90
CA GLY A 48 2.72 1.90 1.06
C GLY A 48 3.52 0.85 1.79
N ILE A 49 4.27 0.08 1.02
CA ILE A 49 5.26 -0.85 1.55
C ILE A 49 6.51 -0.07 1.91
N THR A 50 7.11 -0.37 3.05
CA THR A 50 8.42 0.15 3.40
C THR A 50 9.48 -0.94 3.45
N ASN A 51 10.72 -0.59 3.09
CA ASN A 51 11.86 -1.51 3.03
C ASN A 51 12.66 -1.58 4.35
N ALA A 52 12.24 -0.87 5.40
CA ALA A 52 12.88 -1.02 6.70
C ALA A 52 12.48 -2.32 7.39
N GLU A 53 13.35 -2.75 8.31
CA GLU A 53 13.13 -3.83 9.28
C GLU A 53 11.81 -3.69 10.07
N VAL A 54 11.17 -2.51 10.03
CA VAL A 54 9.98 -2.17 10.83
C VAL A 54 8.72 -2.88 10.36
N THR A 55 8.55 -3.15 9.06
CA THR A 55 7.30 -3.78 8.61
C THR A 55 7.50 -5.14 7.96
N ASN A 56 8.59 -5.46 7.26
CA ASN A 56 8.79 -6.77 6.61
C ASN A 56 7.55 -7.30 5.83
N GLY A 57 6.67 -6.40 5.36
CA GLY A 57 5.39 -6.74 4.75
C GLY A 57 4.23 -7.03 5.72
N GLU A 58 4.35 -6.78 7.02
CA GLU A 58 3.35 -6.99 8.07
C GLU A 58 2.49 -5.74 8.35
N SER A 59 2.85 -4.58 7.81
CA SER A 59 2.05 -3.37 7.93
C SER A 59 2.29 -2.38 6.78
N PHE A 60 1.29 -1.53 6.54
CA PHE A 60 1.43 -0.42 5.62
C PHE A 60 1.97 0.81 6.33
N PHE A 61 3.08 1.32 5.80
CA PHE A 61 3.58 2.64 6.14
C PHE A 61 2.48 3.70 5.94
N HIS A 62 2.52 4.77 6.73
CA HIS A 62 1.60 5.89 6.62
C HIS A 62 2.30 7.23 6.80
N ALA A 63 1.99 8.17 5.91
CA ALA A 63 2.29 9.58 6.11
C ALA A 63 1.16 10.49 5.67
N VAL A 64 1.18 11.71 6.20
CA VAL A 64 0.22 12.77 5.90
C VAL A 64 0.93 14.09 5.56
N GLY A 65 0.36 14.88 4.65
CA GLY A 65 0.81 16.24 4.39
C GLY A 65 -0.21 17.06 3.62
N ASP A 66 0.04 18.36 3.46
CA ASP A 66 -0.89 19.26 2.75
C ASP A 66 -0.79 19.11 1.22
N SER A 67 0.23 18.40 0.72
CA SER A 67 0.51 18.26 -0.71
C SER A 67 1.28 16.96 -0.98
N PRO A 68 0.98 16.25 -2.08
CA PRO A 68 1.67 15.00 -2.45
C PRO A 68 3.09 15.23 -2.97
N ILE A 69 3.47 16.49 -3.25
CA ILE A 69 4.78 16.88 -3.77
C ILE A 69 5.61 17.67 -2.75
N ARG A 70 5.15 17.74 -1.51
CA ARG A 70 5.86 18.36 -0.38
C ARG A 70 6.20 17.30 0.65
N PRO A 71 7.15 17.57 1.56
CA PRO A 71 7.45 16.66 2.65
C PRO A 71 6.18 16.29 3.44
N MET A 72 6.00 15.00 3.70
CA MET A 72 4.92 14.48 4.51
C MET A 72 5.44 14.05 5.89
N LYS A 73 4.60 14.19 6.91
CA LYS A 73 4.85 13.68 8.25
C LYS A 73 4.52 12.20 8.30
N VAL A 74 5.50 11.38 8.64
CA VAL A 74 5.32 9.95 8.93
C VAL A 74 4.55 9.77 10.23
N LEU A 75 3.57 8.87 10.21
CA LEU A 75 2.72 8.50 11.32
C LEU A 75 2.89 7.00 11.63
N ASP A 76 2.21 6.54 12.68
CA ASP A 76 2.07 5.11 12.94
C ASP A 76 1.42 4.41 11.73
N PRO A 77 1.75 3.13 11.48
CA PRO A 77 1.16 2.37 10.38
C PRO A 77 -0.36 2.50 10.36
N ILE A 78 -0.92 2.70 9.17
CA ILE A 78 -2.37 2.83 9.02
C ILE A 78 -3.06 1.46 9.11
N TYR A 79 -2.31 0.39 8.80
CA TYR A 79 -2.81 -0.97 8.72
C TYR A 79 -1.74 -1.93 9.24
N GLU A 80 -2.14 -2.91 10.04
CA GLU A 80 -1.32 -4.04 10.46
C GLU A 80 -2.02 -5.34 10.05
N ILE A 81 -1.24 -6.33 9.61
CA ILE A 81 -1.78 -7.64 9.23
C ILE A 81 -2.51 -8.28 10.41
N ARG A 82 -3.62 -8.94 10.11
CA ARG A 82 -4.41 -9.66 11.12
C ARG A 82 -3.98 -11.12 11.26
N GLU A 83 -4.48 -11.79 12.29
CA GLU A 83 -4.34 -13.24 12.41
C GLU A 83 -4.84 -13.94 11.13
N GLY A 84 -4.00 -14.80 10.55
CA GLY A 84 -4.28 -15.50 9.29
C GLY A 84 -3.86 -14.74 8.03
N GLU A 85 -3.40 -13.50 8.15
CA GLU A 85 -2.72 -12.78 7.06
C GLU A 85 -1.22 -12.97 7.18
N ARG A 86 -0.50 -12.97 6.05
CA ARG A 86 0.95 -13.15 6.03
C ARG A 86 1.65 -11.88 5.62
N THR A 87 1.11 -11.18 4.62
CA THR A 87 1.72 -9.95 4.13
C THR A 87 0.68 -8.92 3.68
N CYS A 88 1.12 -7.67 3.53
CA CYS A 88 0.41 -6.57 2.90
C CYS A 88 1.30 -5.95 1.80
N TRP A 89 1.08 -6.40 0.56
CA TRP A 89 1.80 -5.96 -0.64
C TRP A 89 0.94 -5.01 -1.48
N ALA A 90 1.64 -4.14 -2.22
CA ALA A 90 1.20 -3.08 -3.12
C ALA A 90 -0.27 -2.66 -2.91
N PRO A 91 -0.53 -1.57 -2.15
CA PRO A 91 -1.89 -1.11 -1.94
C PRO A 91 -2.45 -0.44 -3.20
N CYS A 92 -3.75 -0.57 -3.41
CA CYS A 92 -4.55 0.26 -4.30
C CYS A 92 -5.73 0.86 -3.55
N ASN A 93 -5.91 2.17 -3.71
CA ASN A 93 -6.92 2.93 -2.98
C ASN A 93 -7.91 3.58 -3.95
N VAL A 94 -9.19 3.43 -3.65
CA VAL A 94 -10.26 4.08 -4.40
C VAL A 94 -11.20 4.77 -3.43
N VAL A 95 -11.48 6.05 -3.69
CA VAL A 95 -12.46 6.81 -2.92
C VAL A 95 -13.82 6.74 -3.60
N VAL A 96 -14.84 6.31 -2.86
CA VAL A 96 -16.24 6.25 -3.30
C VAL A 96 -17.10 6.97 -2.26
N GLY A 97 -17.59 8.15 -2.61
CA GLY A 97 -18.32 8.99 -1.65
C GLY A 97 -17.41 9.44 -0.50
N ASP A 98 -17.81 9.16 0.73
CA ASP A 98 -17.08 9.44 1.97
C ASP A 98 -16.27 8.24 2.49
N THR A 99 -16.15 7.18 1.69
CA THR A 99 -15.48 5.95 2.07
C THR A 99 -14.28 5.72 1.15
N ILE A 100 -13.17 5.34 1.75
CA ILE A 100 -12.01 4.84 1.02
C ILE A 100 -12.01 3.31 1.05
N HIS A 101 -11.78 2.72 -0.11
CA HIS A 101 -11.62 1.29 -0.34
C HIS A 101 -10.15 1.01 -0.58
N TYR A 102 -9.63 0.01 0.12
CA TYR A 102 -8.24 -0.39 0.05
C TYR A 102 -8.16 -1.84 -0.38
N PHE A 103 -7.37 -2.09 -1.41
CA PHE A 103 -7.09 -3.40 -1.94
C PHE A 103 -5.61 -3.68 -1.82
N TRP A 104 -5.25 -4.90 -1.48
CA TRP A 104 -3.85 -5.30 -1.39
C TRP A 104 -3.67 -6.78 -1.64
N THR A 105 -2.43 -7.15 -1.93
CA THR A 105 -2.04 -8.55 -2.05
C THR A 105 -1.53 -9.07 -0.72
N ASP A 106 -2.11 -10.15 -0.23
CA ASP A 106 -1.56 -11.00 0.82
C ASP A 106 -0.89 -12.20 0.13
N ALA A 107 0.41 -12.06 -0.06
CA ALA A 107 1.27 -13.10 -0.60
C ALA A 107 1.67 -14.05 0.52
N LEU A 108 1.30 -15.32 0.38
CA LEU A 108 1.79 -16.36 1.28
C LEU A 108 3.28 -16.62 1.07
N GLU A 109 3.82 -16.29 -0.11
CA GLU A 109 5.21 -16.50 -0.51
C GLU A 109 6.04 -15.23 -0.28
N PHE A 110 6.62 -15.11 0.92
CA PHE A 110 7.64 -14.10 1.22
C PHE A 110 8.97 -14.77 1.59
N TYR A 111 10.08 -14.12 1.23
CA TYR A 111 11.44 -14.53 1.54
C TYR A 111 11.57 -15.05 2.99
N GLY A 112 11.73 -16.37 3.15
CA GLY A 112 12.06 -16.98 4.45
C GLY A 112 10.88 -17.45 5.31
N VAL A 113 9.63 -17.32 4.88
CA VAL A 113 8.48 -17.90 5.60
C VAL A 113 8.24 -19.34 5.12
N PRO A 114 8.30 -20.36 6.01
CA PRO A 114 7.98 -21.74 5.63
C PRO A 114 6.52 -21.85 5.19
N GLN A 115 6.29 -22.46 4.03
CA GLN A 115 4.95 -22.75 3.49
C GLN A 115 4.68 -24.26 3.53
N SER A 116 3.44 -24.64 3.83
CA SER A 116 2.97 -25.99 3.51
C SER A 116 2.88 -26.18 1.99
N GLU A 117 2.87 -27.43 1.50
CA GLU A 117 2.75 -27.70 0.06
C GLU A 117 1.46 -27.10 -0.54
N ASP A 118 0.38 -27.03 0.25
CA ASP A 118 -0.92 -26.50 -0.16
C ASP A 118 -0.97 -24.96 -0.20
N GLU A 119 -0.02 -24.27 0.44
CA GLU A 119 0.06 -22.80 0.48
C GLU A 119 1.02 -22.22 -0.56
N ARG A 120 1.81 -23.07 -1.24
CA ARG A 120 2.81 -22.61 -2.21
C ARG A 120 2.13 -21.98 -3.42
N GLY A 121 2.49 -20.71 -3.66
CA GLY A 121 2.11 -20.00 -4.88
C GLY A 121 0.68 -19.45 -4.91
N VAL A 122 -0.09 -19.53 -3.80
CA VAL A 122 -1.42 -18.91 -3.68
C VAL A 122 -1.29 -17.48 -3.17
N PHE A 123 -1.97 -16.57 -3.85
CA PHE A 123 -2.01 -15.14 -3.51
C PHE A 123 -3.47 -14.71 -3.30
N HIS A 124 -3.71 -13.93 -2.25
CA HIS A 124 -5.02 -13.40 -1.94
C HIS A 124 -5.08 -11.91 -2.27
N GLN A 125 -6.08 -11.47 -3.03
CA GLN A 125 -6.44 -10.05 -3.08
C GLN A 125 -7.46 -9.77 -2.00
N ARG A 126 -7.14 -8.83 -1.12
CA ARG A 126 -7.96 -8.48 0.04
C ARG A 126 -8.59 -7.11 -0.11
N HIS A 127 -9.61 -6.86 0.69
CA HIS A 127 -10.34 -5.59 0.70
C HIS A 127 -10.69 -5.15 2.12
N ALA A 128 -10.49 -3.85 2.38
CA ALA A 128 -10.96 -3.16 3.56
C ALA A 128 -11.48 -1.77 3.19
N THR A 129 -12.25 -1.17 4.08
CA THR A 129 -12.77 0.19 3.94
C THR A 129 -12.57 0.97 5.22
N ALA A 130 -12.45 2.29 5.10
CA ALA A 130 -12.50 3.23 6.21
C ALA A 130 -13.27 4.50 5.79
N PRO A 131 -13.90 5.22 6.73
CA PRO A 131 -14.46 6.53 6.44
C PRO A 131 -13.34 7.56 6.21
N LEU A 132 -13.54 8.51 5.30
CA LEU A 132 -12.57 9.60 5.07
C LEU A 132 -12.44 10.56 6.26
N SER A 133 -13.40 10.56 7.19
CA SER A 133 -13.32 11.29 8.45
C SER A 133 -12.37 10.65 9.46
N ASP A 134 -12.17 9.33 9.37
CA ASP A 134 -11.19 8.60 10.16
C ASP A 134 -10.67 7.38 9.39
N VAL A 135 -9.61 7.61 8.62
CA VAL A 135 -9.00 6.62 7.74
C VAL A 135 -8.31 5.47 8.49
N ARG A 136 -8.33 5.48 9.83
CA ARG A 136 -7.83 4.40 10.68
C ARG A 136 -8.94 3.47 11.19
N ASP A 137 -10.21 3.81 10.99
CA ASP A 137 -11.34 3.00 11.44
C ASP A 137 -11.72 1.95 10.37
N TRP A 138 -10.98 0.84 10.38
CA TRP A 138 -11.03 -0.17 9.33
C TRP A 138 -12.13 -1.21 9.50
N THR A 139 -12.97 -1.33 8.49
CA THR A 139 -13.84 -2.49 8.26
C THR A 139 -13.20 -3.41 7.23
N HIS A 140 -12.89 -4.65 7.61
CA HIS A 140 -12.26 -5.63 6.72
C HIS A 140 -13.32 -6.52 6.07
N HIS A 141 -13.21 -6.72 4.77
CA HIS A 141 -14.14 -7.52 3.97
C HIS A 141 -13.58 -8.89 3.57
N GLY A 142 -12.29 -9.13 3.85
CA GLY A 142 -11.63 -10.41 3.62
C GLY A 142 -11.07 -10.56 2.20
N ILE A 143 -10.99 -11.80 1.73
CA ILE A 143 -10.47 -12.16 0.40
C ILE A 143 -11.54 -11.86 -0.65
N VAL A 144 -11.23 -10.99 -1.60
CA VAL A 144 -12.08 -10.70 -2.77
C VAL A 144 -11.89 -11.76 -3.85
N PHE A 145 -10.64 -12.15 -4.10
CA PHE A 145 -10.32 -13.28 -4.95
C PHE A 145 -8.97 -13.89 -4.58
N GLN A 146 -8.75 -15.14 -5.00
CA GLN A 146 -7.49 -15.86 -4.83
C GLN A 146 -7.10 -16.61 -6.10
N GLU A 147 -5.82 -16.68 -6.40
CA GLU A 147 -5.30 -17.45 -7.53
C GLU A 147 -3.86 -17.93 -7.28
N GLU A 148 -3.50 -19.02 -7.94
CA GLU A 148 -2.12 -19.48 -8.05
C GLU A 148 -1.34 -18.71 -9.13
N GLY A 149 -0.02 -18.63 -8.99
CA GLY A 149 0.86 -18.11 -10.04
C GLY A 149 1.23 -16.62 -9.90
N GLY A 150 1.34 -16.13 -8.67
CA GLY A 150 1.94 -14.81 -8.42
C GLY A 150 1.03 -13.64 -8.76
N VAL A 151 -0.29 -13.77 -8.51
CA VAL A 151 -1.25 -12.68 -8.68
C VAL A 151 -1.00 -11.60 -7.64
N ARG A 152 -0.75 -10.37 -8.09
CA ARG A 152 -0.40 -9.25 -7.22
C ARG A 152 -0.76 -7.89 -7.81
N ASP A 153 -0.53 -6.86 -7.02
CA ASP A 153 -0.59 -5.45 -7.43
C ASP A 153 -1.99 -5.10 -7.98
N PRO A 154 -3.05 -5.22 -7.13
CA PRO A 154 -4.40 -4.93 -7.57
C PRO A 154 -4.48 -3.46 -7.97
N GLU A 155 -5.21 -3.16 -9.03
CA GLU A 155 -5.55 -1.81 -9.43
C GLU A 155 -7.04 -1.78 -9.74
N VAL A 156 -7.80 -0.97 -9.00
CA VAL A 156 -9.26 -0.92 -9.11
C VAL A 156 -9.69 0.35 -9.82
N VAL A 157 -10.39 0.19 -10.93
CA VAL A 157 -10.84 1.28 -11.80
C VAL A 157 -12.32 1.17 -12.12
N TRP A 158 -12.96 2.32 -12.32
CA TRP A 158 -14.34 2.38 -12.82
C TRP A 158 -14.35 2.47 -14.34
N VAL A 159 -14.92 1.46 -15.02
CA VAL A 159 -14.96 1.38 -16.48
C VAL A 159 -16.39 1.17 -16.94
N GLY A 160 -16.98 2.22 -17.53
CA GLY A 160 -18.38 2.23 -17.94
C GLY A 160 -19.30 2.33 -16.73
N ASP A 161 -19.99 1.24 -16.40
CA ASP A 161 -20.96 1.11 -15.32
C ASP A 161 -20.55 0.07 -14.25
N ARG A 162 -19.26 -0.29 -14.20
CA ARG A 162 -18.74 -1.32 -13.29
C ARG A 162 -17.33 -1.03 -12.78
N TRP A 163 -17.07 -1.54 -11.59
CA TRP A 163 -15.72 -1.66 -11.04
C TRP A 163 -15.00 -2.83 -11.70
N MET A 164 -13.74 -2.62 -12.05
CA MET A 164 -12.84 -3.65 -12.56
C MET A 164 -11.57 -3.65 -11.72
N MET A 165 -11.11 -4.83 -11.32
CA MET A 165 -9.78 -5.02 -10.75
C MET A 165 -8.86 -5.56 -11.84
N ILE A 166 -7.77 -4.85 -12.09
CA ILE A 166 -6.67 -5.23 -12.95
C ILE A 166 -5.53 -5.69 -12.03
N TYR A 167 -4.76 -6.70 -12.43
CA TYR A 167 -3.69 -7.24 -11.59
C TYR A 167 -2.56 -7.80 -12.44
N CYS A 168 -1.38 -7.90 -11.83
CA CYS A 168 -0.21 -8.57 -12.40
C CYS A 168 -0.29 -10.07 -12.13
N ARG A 169 0.10 -10.89 -13.11
CA ARG A 169 0.29 -12.35 -12.97
C ARG A 169 1.59 -12.78 -13.64
N ARG A 170 2.25 -13.83 -13.13
CA ARG A 170 3.45 -14.42 -13.76
C ARG A 170 3.11 -15.58 -14.69
#